data_AF-A0A3D1P5N1-F1
#
_entry.id   AF-A0A3D1P5N1-F1
#
_cell.length_a   1.000
_cell.length_b   1.000
_cell.length_c   1.000
_cell.angle_alpha   90.00
_cell.angle_beta   90.00
_cell.angle_gamma   90.00
#
_symmetry.space_group_name_H-M   'P 1'
#
loop_
_entity.id
_entity.type
_entity.pdbx_description
1 polymer ?
#
loop_
_entity_poly.entity_id
_entity_poly.type
_entity_poly.pdbx_seq_one_letter_code
_entity_poly.pdbx_strand_id
1 'polypeptide(L)'
;MPLIWDNARWHVSQQVQQWIRHHNRQVKQTGQGVRLIVCHLPVKSPWLNAIEPKWIHAKRAIVEPQRKLTAQELKTRLCDYFESPLLEPLAKKVS
;
A
#
# COMPACT_ATOMS: atom_id res chain seq x y z
N MET A 1 0.41 -15.92 -3.00
CA MET A 1 -0.34 -14.74 -3.43
C MET A 1 0.60 -13.76 -4.10
N PRO A 2 0.29 -13.31 -5.33
CA PRO A 2 1.08 -12.29 -6.02
C PRO A 2 0.94 -10.94 -5.30
N LEU A 3 2.06 -10.23 -5.16
CA LEU A 3 2.12 -8.85 -4.70
C LEU A 3 2.57 -8.00 -5.89
N ILE A 4 1.67 -7.15 -6.38
CA ILE A 4 1.93 -6.24 -7.50
C ILE A 4 2.11 -4.84 -6.92
N TRP A 5 3.27 -4.25 -7.16
CA TRP A 5 3.59 -2.88 -6.74
C TRP A 5 4.62 -2.26 -7.68
N ASP A 6 4.79 -0.94 -7.59
CA ASP A 6 5.77 -0.21 -8.38
C ASP A 6 7.20 -0.40 -7.87
N ASN A 7 8.18 0.14 -8.60
CA ASN A 7 9.60 0.02 -8.25
C ASN A 7 10.10 1.18 -7.38
N ALA A 8 9.27 1.68 -6.45
CA ALA A 8 9.71 2.66 -5.47
C ALA A 8 10.97 2.14 -4.72
N ARG A 9 11.91 3.05 -4.40
CA ARG A 9 13.23 2.66 -3.84
C ARG A 9 13.13 1.76 -2.60
N TRP A 10 12.10 1.95 -1.79
CA TRP A 10 11.88 1.14 -0.60
C TRP A 10 11.34 -0.27 -0.92
N HIS A 11 10.45 -0.42 -1.92
CA HIS A 11 9.94 -1.72 -2.39
C HIS A 11 11.06 -2.64 -2.89
N VAL A 12 12.08 -2.06 -3.53
CA VAL A 12 13.24 -2.80 -4.09
C VAL A 12 14.43 -2.87 -3.13
N SER A 13 14.27 -2.37 -1.90
CA SER A 13 15.36 -2.35 -0.91
C SER A 13 15.73 -3.76 -0.45
N GLN A 14 17.00 -3.95 -0.08
CA GLN A 14 17.47 -5.21 0.49
C GLN A 14 16.72 -5.59 1.76
N GLN A 15 16.32 -4.60 2.58
CA GLN A 15 15.58 -4.81 3.82
C GLN A 15 14.22 -5.47 3.54
N VAL A 16 13.45 -4.92 2.59
CA VAL A 16 12.14 -5.48 2.20
C VAL A 16 12.32 -6.86 1.57
N GLN A 17 13.31 -7.04 0.68
CA GLN A 17 13.60 -8.35 0.07
C GLN A 17 14.00 -9.42 1.11
N GLN A 18 14.78 -9.05 2.12
CA GLN A 18 15.14 -9.94 3.23
C GLN A 18 13.91 -10.31 4.07
N TRP A 19 13.08 -9.33 4.40
CA TRP A 19 11.83 -9.57 5.15
C TRP A 19 10.90 -10.53 4.41
N ILE A 20 10.67 -10.32 3.10
CA ILE A 20 9.83 -11.21 2.28
C ILE A 20 10.39 -12.64 2.25
N ARG A 21 11.72 -12.79 2.11
CA ARG A 21 12.38 -14.11 2.15
C ARG A 21 12.19 -14.81 3.49
N HIS A 22 12.35 -14.08 4.59
CA HIS A 22 12.17 -14.60 5.94
C HIS A 22 10.73 -15.06 6.17
N HIS A 23 9.76 -14.18 5.87
CA HIS A 23 8.32 -14.50 5.93
C HIS A 23 7.99 -15.76 5.14
N ASN A 24 8.41 -15.83 3.87
CA ASN A 24 8.15 -17.00 3.02
C ASN A 24 8.78 -18.29 3.54
N ARG A 25 9.94 -18.21 4.20
CA ARG A 25 10.58 -19.36 4.84
C ARG A 25 9.78 -19.83 6.05
N GLN A 26 9.34 -18.90 6.90
CA GLN A 26 8.49 -19.22 8.05
C GLN A 26 7.18 -19.88 7.60
N VAL A 27 6.46 -19.29 6.64
CA VAL A 27 5.23 -19.88 6.09
C VAL A 27 5.47 -21.29 5.55
N LYS A 28 6.62 -21.53 4.88
CA LYS A 28 6.97 -22.88 4.39
C LYS A 28 7.22 -23.88 5.53
N GLN A 29 7.80 -23.44 6.64
CA GLN A 29 8.13 -24.29 7.79
C GLN A 29 6.90 -24.59 8.65
N THR A 30 6.06 -23.59 8.90
CA THR A 30 4.92 -23.70 9.82
C THR A 30 3.62 -24.13 9.13
N GLY A 31 3.53 -23.95 7.81
CA GLY A 31 2.28 -24.07 7.07
C GLY A 31 1.26 -22.96 7.37
N GLN A 32 1.62 -21.97 8.18
CA GLN A 32 0.73 -20.88 8.59
C GLN A 32 0.98 -19.61 7.77
N GLY A 33 -0.09 -19.01 7.26
CA GLY A 33 -0.04 -17.78 6.46
C GLY A 33 0.13 -18.05 4.96
N VAL A 34 0.46 -17.00 4.20
CA VAL A 34 0.51 -17.04 2.73
C VAL A 34 1.88 -16.63 2.23
N ARG A 35 2.43 -17.42 1.29
CA ARG A 35 3.67 -17.07 0.59
C ARG A 35 3.44 -15.92 -0.38
N LEU A 36 4.31 -14.92 -0.32
CA LEU A 36 4.32 -13.75 -1.17
C LEU A 36 5.21 -13.97 -2.39
N ILE A 37 4.72 -13.64 -3.58
CA ILE A 37 5.49 -13.62 -4.82
C ILE A 37 5.46 -12.19 -5.34
N VAL A 38 6.62 -11.53 -5.37
CA VAL A 38 6.71 -10.14 -5.83
C VAL A 38 6.70 -10.10 -7.35
N CYS A 39 5.74 -9.38 -7.91
CA CYS A 39 5.61 -9.13 -9.34
C CYS A 39 5.95 -7.66 -9.60
N HIS A 40 7.15 -7.41 -10.11
CA HIS A 40 7.58 -6.06 -10.45
C HIS A 40 6.88 -5.57 -11.72
N LEU A 41 6.50 -4.29 -11.70
CA LEU A 41 5.99 -3.60 -12.88
C LEU A 41 7.15 -3.13 -13.78
N PRO A 42 6.94 -3.06 -15.11
CA PRO A 42 7.86 -2.36 -16.00
C PRO A 42 8.12 -0.92 -15.55
N VAL A 43 9.34 -0.45 -15.76
CA VAL A 43 9.74 0.92 -15.37
C VAL A 43 8.87 1.95 -16.13
N LYS A 44 8.49 3.03 -15.44
CA LYS A 44 7.65 4.13 -15.99
C LYS A 44 6.28 3.68 -16.52
N SER A 45 5.69 2.62 -15.95
CA SER A 45 4.39 2.09 -16.38
C SER A 45 3.31 2.16 -15.29
N PRO A 46 2.92 3.36 -14.81
CA PRO A 46 1.94 3.50 -13.72
C PRO A 46 0.55 2.97 -14.08
N TRP A 47 0.15 2.95 -15.35
CA TRP A 47 -1.15 2.41 -15.78
C TRP A 47 -1.32 0.90 -15.54
N LEU A 48 -0.23 0.18 -15.27
CA LEU A 48 -0.28 -1.24 -14.89
C LEU A 48 -0.49 -1.43 -13.37
N ASN A 49 -0.36 -0.37 -12.58
CA ASN A 49 -0.61 -0.42 -11.15
C ASN A 49 -2.11 -0.18 -10.89
N ALA A 50 -2.85 -1.25 -10.61
CA ALA A 50 -4.32 -1.22 -10.47
C ALA A 50 -4.83 -0.27 -9.36
N ILE A 51 -3.96 0.16 -8.44
CA ILE A 51 -4.32 1.13 -7.41
C ILE A 51 -4.38 2.58 -7.96
N GLU A 52 -3.64 2.89 -9.02
CA GLU A 52 -3.53 4.26 -9.56
C GLU A 52 -4.87 4.85 -10.02
N PRO A 53 -5.71 4.13 -10.79
CA PRO A 53 -7.04 4.66 -11.15
C PRO A 53 -7.91 4.95 -9.92
N LYS A 54 -7.85 4.07 -8.91
CA LYS A 54 -8.61 4.25 -7.66
C LYS A 54 -8.19 5.53 -6.93
N TRP A 55 -6.89 5.80 -6.86
CA TRP A 55 -6.38 7.03 -6.26
C TRP A 55 -6.79 8.28 -7.02
N ILE A 56 -6.77 8.25 -8.35
CA ILE A 56 -7.19 9.40 -9.17
C ILE A 56 -8.67 9.74 -8.92
N HIS A 57 -9.54 8.73 -8.90
CA HIS A 57 -10.97 8.93 -8.64
C HIS A 57 -11.24 9.41 -7.22
N ALA A 58 -10.63 8.77 -6.22
CA ALA A 58 -10.76 9.17 -4.82
C ALA A 58 -10.27 10.61 -4.59
N LYS A 59 -9.09 10.96 -5.12
CA LYS A 59 -8.56 12.32 -5.02
C LYS A 59 -9.53 13.33 -5.59
N ARG A 60 -10.09 13.10 -6.78
CA ARG A 60 -11.07 14.00 -7.40
C ARG A 60 -12.36 14.14 -6.60
N ALA A 61 -12.82 13.07 -5.95
CA ALA A 61 -14.03 13.08 -5.14
C ALA A 61 -13.85 13.79 -3.79
N ILE A 62 -12.64 13.79 -3.24
CA ILE A 62 -12.37 14.20 -1.85
C ILE A 62 -11.83 15.63 -1.73
N VAL A 63 -10.97 16.04 -2.67
CA VAL A 63 -10.29 17.34 -2.59
C VAL A 63 -11.21 18.48 -3.04
N GLU A 64 -11.11 19.63 -2.37
CA GLU A 64 -11.83 20.86 -2.72
C GLU A 64 -10.86 21.92 -3.25
N PRO A 65 -11.26 22.74 -4.25
CA PRO A 65 -10.35 23.72 -4.83
C PRO A 65 -10.09 24.94 -3.93
N GLN A 66 -10.96 25.21 -2.95
CA GLN A 66 -10.93 26.45 -2.18
C GLN A 66 -9.86 26.47 -1.09
N ARG A 67 -9.54 25.32 -0.49
CA ARG A 67 -8.58 25.25 0.63
C ARG A 67 -7.93 23.89 0.77
N LYS A 68 -6.84 23.88 1.54
CA LYS A 68 -6.19 22.64 1.98
C LYS A 68 -6.99 21.99 3.11
N LEU A 69 -7.22 20.69 2.98
CA LEU A 69 -7.81 19.87 4.04
C LEU A 69 -6.78 19.59 5.15
N THR A 70 -7.25 19.55 6.39
CA THR A 70 -6.48 19.00 7.51
C THR A 70 -6.28 17.49 7.33
N ALA A 71 -5.29 16.93 8.03
CA ALA A 71 -5.04 15.48 7.98
C ALA A 71 -6.25 14.67 8.47
N GLN A 72 -6.99 15.18 9.45
CA GLN A 72 -8.17 14.51 9.98
C GLN A 72 -9.33 14.51 8.97
N GLU A 73 -9.63 15.67 8.37
CA GLU A 73 -10.66 15.77 7.32
C GLU A 73 -10.36 14.85 6.13
N LEU A 74 -9.10 14.82 5.70
CA LEU A 74 -8.68 13.96 4.59
C LEU A 74 -8.88 12.47 4.91
N LYS A 75 -8.52 12.03 6.13
CA LYS A 75 -8.72 10.65 6.58
C LYS A 75 -10.20 10.28 6.61
N THR A 76 -11.04 11.11 7.23
CA THR A 76 -12.49 10.89 7.31
C THR A 76 -13.09 10.77 5.91
N ARG A 77 -12.83 11.73 5.02
CA ARG A 77 -13.37 11.68 3.66
C ARG A 77 -12.87 10.49 2.83
N LEU A 78 -11.62 10.05 3.04
CA LEU A 78 -11.10 8.82 2.41
C LEU A 78 -11.85 7.58 2.90
N CYS A 79 -12.05 7.46 4.21
CA CYS A 79 -12.82 6.38 4.83
C CYS A 79 -14.26 6.35 4.30
N ASP A 80 -14.93 7.51 4.26
CA ASP A 80 -16.29 7.63 3.74
C ASP A 80 -16.37 7.23 2.25
N TYR A 81 -15.45 7.70 1.41
CA TYR A 81 -15.42 7.39 -0.03
C TYR A 81 -15.21 5.89 -0.32
N PHE A 82 -14.40 5.22 0.50
CA PHE A 82 -14.11 3.79 0.35
C PHE A 82 -14.97 2.88 1.23
N GLU A 83 -15.99 3.43 1.89
CA GLU A 83 -16.88 2.71 2.81
C GLU A 83 -16.10 1.90 3.86
N SER A 84 -15.04 2.49 4.39
CA SER A 84 -14.08 1.84 5.27
C SER A 84 -14.04 2.53 6.63
N PRO A 85 -14.03 1.79 7.76
CA PRO A 85 -13.90 2.41 9.07
C PRO A 85 -12.56 3.14 9.21
N LEU A 86 -12.56 4.24 9.98
CA LEU A 86 -11.32 4.88 10.38
C LEU A 86 -10.59 4.01 11.40
N LEU A 87 -9.43 3.49 11.01
CA LEU A 87 -8.59 2.63 11.86
C LEU A 87 -7.53 3.45 12.58
N GLU A 88 -7.19 3.00 13.79
CA GLU A 88 -6.07 3.55 14.54
C GLU A 88 -4.75 3.37 13.78
N PRO A 89 -3.86 4.38 13.76
CA PRO A 89 -2.56 4.25 13.13
C PRO A 89 -1.74 3.08 13.71
N LEU A 90 -1.06 2.35 12.83
CA LEU A 90 -0.12 1.33 13.27
C LEU A 90 0.98 1.96 14.12
N ALA A 91 1.21 1.39 15.31
CA ALA A 91 2.30 1.81 16.17
C ALA A 91 3.63 1.68 15.42
N LYS A 92 4.39 2.79 15.34
CA LYS A 92 5.75 2.76 14.83
C LYS A 92 6.62 1.98 15.83
N LYS A 93 7.05 0.78 15.45
CA LYS A 93 8.18 0.14 16.12
C LYS A 93 9.44 0.90 15.72
N VAL A 94 9.97 1.70 16.64
CA VAL A 94 11.29 2.31 16.47
C VAL A 94 12.30 1.18 16.62
N SER A 95 12.95 0.82 15.52
CA SER A 95 14.08 -0.11 15.47
C SER A 95 15.38 0.64 15.65
#